data_AF-A0A2D6N5Z9-F1
#
_entry.id   AF-A0A2D6N5Z9-F1
#
_cell.length_a   1.000
_cell.length_b   1.000
_cell.length_c   1.000
_cell.angle_alpha   90.00
_cell.angle_beta   90.00
_cell.angle_gamma   90.00
#
_symmetry.space_group_name_H-M   'P 1'
#
loop_
_entity.id
_entity.type
_entity.pdbx_description
1 polymer ?
#
loop_
_entity_poly.entity_id
_entity_poly.type
_entity_poly.pdbx_seq_one_letter_code
_entity_poly.pdbx_strand_id
1 'polypeptide(L)'
;MARGAGTRLHKLWPDYPWLRIVRDEVERADHLHRSRATHHWESWSDAREPSGYRPMSDDARREMLADWLSWHRMRGGRDHAQRVVATYHARRDVIGFHPSTRAWVELELRAL
;
A
#
# COMPACT_ATOMS: atom_id res chain seq x y z
N MET A 1 16.66 49.27 -0.72
CA MET A 1 15.19 49.29 -0.85
C MET A 1 14.73 47.97 -1.46
N ALA A 2 13.74 47.35 -0.80
CA ALA A 2 12.79 46.29 -1.20
C ALA A 2 13.22 45.08 -2.07
N ARG A 3 13.11 43.90 -1.44
CA ARG A 3 12.89 42.58 -2.07
C ARG A 3 11.45 42.52 -2.64
N GLY A 4 11.25 41.97 -3.83
CA GLY A 4 9.95 41.46 -4.32
C GLY A 4 10.08 39.96 -4.58
N ALA A 5 9.47 39.10 -3.74
CA ALA A 5 8.13 38.51 -3.92
C ALA A 5 8.08 37.66 -5.22
N GLY A 6 8.02 36.32 -5.22
CA GLY A 6 7.43 35.41 -4.27
C GLY A 6 6.12 34.85 -4.84
N THR A 7 6.17 33.68 -5.48
CA THR A 7 4.98 32.84 -5.76
C THR A 7 5.30 31.41 -5.40
N ARG A 8 5.57 31.21 -4.10
CA ARG A 8 5.45 29.92 -3.45
C ARG A 8 3.94 29.70 -3.27
N LEU A 9 3.41 28.61 -3.82
CA LEU A 9 2.02 28.17 -3.65
C LEU A 9 1.75 27.86 -2.17
N HIS A 10 1.57 28.91 -1.35
CA HIS A 10 1.14 28.85 0.05
C HIS A 10 -0.34 29.28 0.18
N LYS A 11 -1.17 28.87 -0.76
CA LYS A 11 -2.62 28.82 -0.58
C LYS A 11 -2.94 27.33 -0.70
N LEU A 12 -3.21 26.60 0.37
CA LEU A 12 -4.34 26.82 1.25
C LEU A 12 -4.02 26.37 2.69
N TRP A 13 -4.03 27.32 3.63
CA TRP A 13 -4.65 27.21 4.97
C TRP A 13 -4.00 26.20 5.95
N PRO A 14 -2.81 26.52 6.53
CA PRO A 14 -2.04 25.58 7.34
C PRO A 14 -2.63 25.20 8.72
N ASP A 15 -3.60 25.95 9.25
CA ASP A 15 -3.96 25.85 10.69
C ASP A 15 -5.45 25.58 10.97
N TYR A 16 -6.23 25.14 9.98
CA TYR A 16 -7.65 24.94 10.22
C TYR A 16 -7.97 23.59 10.87
N PRO A 17 -8.88 23.53 11.86
CA PRO A 17 -9.31 22.29 12.52
C PRO A 17 -9.83 21.21 11.56
N TRP A 18 -10.37 21.59 10.40
CA TRP A 18 -10.84 20.62 9.40
C TRP A 18 -9.71 19.81 8.78
N LEU A 19 -8.46 20.30 8.74
CA LEU A 19 -7.32 19.46 8.31
C LEU A 19 -7.08 18.31 9.30
N ARG A 20 -7.29 18.56 10.60
CA ARG A 20 -7.22 17.50 11.62
C ARG A 20 -8.42 16.56 11.53
N ILE A 21 -9.64 17.09 11.37
CA ILE A 21 -10.85 16.27 11.21
C ILE A 21 -10.77 15.39 9.95
N VAL A 22 -10.41 15.97 8.80
CA VAL A 22 -10.24 15.23 7.54
C VAL A 22 -9.12 14.21 7.68
N ARG A 23 -8.02 14.54 8.37
CA ARG A 23 -6.96 13.57 8.66
C ARG A 23 -7.47 12.42 9.54
N ASP A 24 -8.15 12.72 10.64
CA ASP A 24 -8.65 11.72 11.58
C ASP A 24 -9.73 10.82 10.92
N GLU A 25 -10.58 11.39 10.05
CA GLU A 25 -11.56 10.64 9.25
C GLU A 25 -10.89 9.78 8.17
N VAL A 26 -9.87 10.29 7.48
CA VAL A 26 -9.09 9.53 6.50
C VAL A 26 -8.31 8.40 7.19
N GLU A 27 -7.67 8.67 8.33
CA GLU A 27 -6.97 7.66 9.14
C GLU A 27 -7.95 6.59 9.64
N ARG A 28 -9.14 6.99 10.09
CA ARG A 28 -10.19 6.04 10.50
C ARG A 28 -10.71 5.22 9.33
N ALA A 29 -10.96 5.85 8.18
CA ALA A 29 -11.44 5.17 6.98
C ALA A 29 -10.41 4.17 6.47
N ASP A 30 -9.14 4.56 6.45
CA ASP A 30 -8.01 3.70 6.09
C ASP A 30 -7.80 2.57 7.09
N HIS A 31 -7.91 2.82 8.41
CA HIS A 31 -7.90 1.76 9.41
C HIS A 31 -9.06 0.77 9.24
N LEU A 32 -10.28 1.27 8.98
CA LEU A 32 -11.45 0.44 8.71
C LEU A 32 -11.31 -0.35 7.41
N HIS A 33 -10.69 0.26 6.39
CA HIS A 33 -10.36 -0.41 5.15
C HIS A 33 -9.37 -1.54 5.41
N ARG A 34 -8.20 -1.26 5.99
CA ARG A 34 -7.16 -2.27 6.27
C ARG A 34 -7.64 -3.41 7.19
N SER A 35 -8.48 -3.11 8.18
CA SER A 35 -9.02 -4.13 9.10
C SER A 35 -10.09 -5.03 8.49
N ARG A 36 -10.73 -4.62 7.37
CA ARG A 36 -11.80 -5.38 6.72
C ARG A 36 -11.39 -5.94 5.36
N ALA A 37 -10.40 -5.35 4.72
CA ALA A 37 -9.91 -5.76 3.43
C ALA A 37 -9.01 -6.99 3.58
N THR A 38 -9.52 -8.12 3.11
CA THR A 38 -8.79 -9.38 3.06
C THR A 38 -7.66 -9.36 2.04
N HIS A 39 -7.48 -8.31 1.25
CA HIS A 39 -6.32 -8.16 0.37
C HIS A 39 -5.06 -7.64 1.08
N HIS A 40 -5.15 -7.19 2.34
CA HIS A 40 -3.95 -6.90 3.15
C HIS A 40 -3.38 -8.20 3.70
N TRP A 41 -2.07 -8.40 3.56
CA TRP A 41 -1.41 -9.65 3.94
C TRP A 41 -1.46 -9.89 5.46
N GLU A 42 -1.50 -8.82 6.26
CA GLU A 42 -1.60 -8.86 7.72
C GLU A 42 -2.87 -9.57 8.20
N SER A 43 -3.97 -9.47 7.43
CA SER A 43 -5.26 -10.13 7.69
C SER A 43 -5.21 -11.66 7.63
N TRP A 44 -4.11 -12.20 7.10
CA TRP A 44 -3.87 -13.64 6.97
C TRP A 44 -2.91 -14.19 8.01
N SER A 45 -2.38 -13.36 8.91
CA SER A 45 -1.58 -13.84 10.03
C SER A 45 -2.39 -14.82 10.91
N ASP A 46 -1.78 -15.93 11.28
CA ASP A 46 -2.37 -16.95 12.15
C ASP A 46 -1.25 -17.70 12.89
N ALA A 47 -1.19 -17.52 14.22
CA ALA A 47 -0.18 -18.15 15.06
C ALA A 47 -0.32 -19.69 15.15
N ARG A 48 -1.43 -20.25 14.67
CA ARG A 48 -1.64 -21.71 14.59
C ARG A 48 -1.04 -22.32 13.33
N GLU A 49 -0.75 -21.52 12.32
CA GLU A 49 -0.11 -21.97 11.09
C GLU A 49 1.41 -22.10 11.30
N PRO A 50 2.07 -23.16 10.81
CA PRO A 50 3.52 -23.31 10.91
C PRO A 50 4.30 -22.16 10.27
N SER A 51 3.74 -21.52 9.25
CA SER A 51 4.34 -20.36 8.59
C SER A 51 4.02 -19.02 9.27
N GLY A 52 3.11 -19.02 10.26
CA GLY A 52 2.53 -17.82 10.86
C GLY A 52 1.45 -17.14 10.03
N TYR A 53 1.12 -17.68 8.84
CA TYR A 53 0.13 -17.12 7.91
C TYR A 53 -0.71 -18.21 7.24
N ARG A 54 -1.99 -17.94 7.04
CA ARG A 54 -2.91 -18.77 6.24
C ARG A 54 -2.72 -18.50 4.74
N PRO A 55 -2.98 -19.48 3.86
CA PRO A 55 -2.97 -19.26 2.42
C PRO A 55 -4.05 -18.26 2.02
N MET A 56 -3.66 -17.17 1.36
CA MET A 56 -4.61 -16.22 0.77
C MET A 56 -5.49 -16.91 -0.29
N SER A 57 -6.77 -16.55 -0.33
CA SER A 57 -7.65 -16.95 -1.42
C SER A 57 -7.21 -16.32 -2.75
N ASP A 58 -7.64 -16.91 -3.86
CA ASP A 58 -7.31 -16.43 -5.20
C ASP A 58 -7.77 -15.00 -5.46
N ASP A 59 -8.97 -14.65 -5.01
CA ASP A 59 -9.51 -13.30 -5.15
C ASP A 59 -8.67 -12.29 -4.34
N ALA A 60 -8.34 -12.63 -3.09
CA ALA A 60 -7.58 -11.74 -2.20
C ALA A 60 -6.16 -11.49 -2.71
N ARG A 61 -5.45 -12.52 -3.19
CA ARG A 61 -4.08 -12.35 -3.70
C ARG A 61 -4.04 -11.54 -5.02
N ARG A 62 -5.06 -11.68 -5.87
CA ARG A 62 -5.22 -10.88 -7.10
C ARG A 62 -5.53 -9.42 -6.78
N GLU A 63 -6.45 -9.18 -5.86
CA GLU A 63 -6.82 -7.83 -5.43
C GLU A 63 -5.61 -7.12 -4.78
N MET A 64 -4.84 -7.82 -3.94
CA MET A 64 -3.62 -7.28 -3.34
C MET A 64 -2.61 -6.82 -4.39
N LEU A 65 -2.33 -7.66 -5.40
CA LEU A 65 -1.39 -7.32 -6.46
C LEU A 65 -1.90 -6.15 -7.32
N ALA A 66 -3.22 -6.11 -7.60
CA ALA A 66 -3.87 -5.01 -8.31
C ALA A 66 -3.80 -3.69 -7.51
N ASP A 67 -3.94 -3.75 -6.19
CA ASP A 67 -3.79 -2.59 -5.30
C ASP A 67 -2.34 -2.05 -5.34
N TRP A 68 -1.34 -2.92 -5.23
CA TRP A 68 0.07 -2.54 -5.32
C TRP A 68 0.38 -1.86 -6.66
N LEU A 69 -0.08 -2.43 -7.78
CA LEU A 69 0.07 -1.86 -9.11
C LEU A 69 -0.61 -0.49 -9.22
N SER A 70 -1.84 -0.37 -8.71
CA SER A 70 -2.62 0.87 -8.74
C SER A 70 -1.96 1.97 -7.92
N TRP A 71 -1.47 1.65 -6.72
CA TRP A 71 -0.77 2.57 -5.85
C TRP A 71 0.51 3.11 -6.50
N HIS A 72 1.32 2.23 -7.11
CA HIS A 72 2.52 2.64 -7.83
C HIS A 72 2.21 3.43 -9.11
N ARG A 73 1.13 3.09 -9.82
CA ARG A 73 0.66 3.83 -11.00
C ARG A 73 0.29 5.25 -10.66
N MET A 74 -0.44 5.45 -9.56
CA MET A 74 -0.79 6.78 -9.04
C MET A 74 0.45 7.62 -8.69
N ARG A 75 1.53 7.00 -8.20
CA ARG A 75 2.73 7.70 -7.73
C ARG A 75 3.86 7.87 -8.74
N GLY A 76 3.85 7.18 -9.88
CA GLY A 76 5.10 6.93 -10.63
C GLY A 76 5.07 6.89 -12.15
N GLY A 77 3.92 7.04 -12.82
CA GLY A 77 3.87 6.99 -14.29
C GLY A 77 4.25 5.61 -14.86
N ARG A 78 4.69 5.58 -16.14
CA ARG A 78 4.73 4.36 -16.99
C ARG A 78 5.45 3.14 -16.39
N ASP A 79 6.48 3.32 -15.55
CA ASP A 79 7.29 2.22 -14.98
C ASP A 79 6.75 1.65 -13.65
N HIS A 80 5.47 1.88 -13.36
CA HIS A 80 4.84 1.46 -12.11
C HIS A 80 4.99 -0.04 -11.78
N ALA A 81 4.89 -0.93 -12.77
CA ALA A 81 5.03 -2.38 -12.57
C ALA A 81 6.43 -2.74 -12.04
N GLN A 82 7.50 -2.21 -12.64
CA GLN A 82 8.87 -2.43 -12.20
C GLN A 82 9.12 -1.88 -10.78
N ARG A 83 8.43 -0.80 -10.40
CA ARG A 83 8.49 -0.28 -9.02
C ARG A 83 7.79 -1.19 -8.01
N VAL A 84 6.73 -1.89 -8.39
CA VAL A 84 6.12 -2.92 -7.54
C VAL A 84 7.14 -4.03 -7.28
N VAL A 85 7.78 -4.54 -8.33
CA VAL A 85 8.81 -5.59 -8.23
C VAL A 85 9.95 -5.15 -7.30
N ALA A 86 10.49 -3.95 -7.51
CA ALA A 86 11.56 -3.41 -6.68
C ALA A 86 11.13 -3.23 -5.21
N THR A 87 9.91 -2.75 -4.97
CA THR A 87 9.38 -2.53 -3.62
C THR A 87 9.13 -3.85 -2.89
N TYR A 88 8.61 -4.85 -3.61
CA TYR A 88 8.47 -6.20 -3.09
C TYR A 88 9.83 -6.77 -2.68
N HIS A 89 10.85 -6.71 -3.56
CA HIS A 89 12.18 -7.23 -3.24
C HIS A 89 12.85 -6.50 -2.08
N ALA A 90 12.62 -5.19 -1.91
CA ALA A 90 13.15 -4.43 -0.78
C ALA A 90 12.47 -4.76 0.56
N ARG A 91 11.25 -5.31 0.52
CA ARG A 91 10.42 -5.56 1.72
C ARG A 91 10.02 -7.03 1.91
N ARG A 92 10.50 -7.93 1.05
CA ARG A 92 10.09 -9.34 1.01
C ARG A 92 10.23 -10.07 2.35
N ASP A 93 11.16 -9.64 3.19
CA ASP A 93 11.48 -10.26 4.48
C ASP A 93 10.57 -9.73 5.60
N VAL A 94 9.93 -8.57 5.42
CA VAL A 94 8.93 -8.03 6.35
C VAL A 94 7.50 -8.34 5.94
N ILE A 95 7.27 -8.63 4.65
CA ILE A 95 5.97 -9.06 4.15
C ILE A 95 5.76 -10.52 4.55
N GLY A 96 4.79 -10.77 5.42
CA GLY A 96 4.44 -12.09 5.86
C GLY A 96 3.46 -12.78 4.92
N PHE A 97 3.84 -13.95 4.39
CA PHE A 97 2.97 -14.75 3.51
C PHE A 97 3.08 -16.22 3.84
N HIS A 98 1.98 -16.93 3.66
CA HIS A 98 2.02 -18.38 3.53
C HIS A 98 2.88 -18.76 2.30
N PRO A 99 3.66 -19.86 2.34
CA PRO A 99 4.55 -20.24 1.23
C PRO A 99 3.86 -20.34 -0.13
N SER A 100 2.63 -20.85 -0.19
CA SER A 100 1.87 -20.93 -1.45
C SER A 100 1.50 -19.56 -2.02
N THR A 101 1.13 -18.61 -1.15
CA THR A 101 0.84 -17.23 -1.54
C THR A 101 2.11 -16.53 -2.01
N ARG A 102 3.23 -16.72 -1.30
CA ARG A 102 4.53 -16.16 -1.71
C ARG A 102 4.94 -16.67 -3.08
N ALA A 103 4.89 -17.98 -3.31
CA ALA A 103 5.24 -18.58 -4.59
C ALA A 103 4.37 -18.03 -5.74
N TRP A 104 3.07 -17.83 -5.49
CA TRP A 104 2.17 -17.22 -6.46
C TRP A 104 2.55 -15.76 -6.75
N VAL A 105 2.75 -14.93 -5.71
CA VAL A 105 3.15 -13.53 -5.87
C VAL A 105 4.46 -13.42 -6.66
N GLU A 106 5.46 -14.22 -6.31
CA GLU A 106 6.75 -14.22 -6.99
C GLU A 106 6.66 -14.69 -8.45
N LEU A 107 5.73 -15.59 -8.78
CA LEU A 107 5.47 -15.99 -10.16
C LEU A 107 4.86 -14.84 -10.96
N GLU A 108 3.82 -14.18 -10.43
CA GLU A 108 3.17 -13.05 -11.10
C GLU A 108 4.15 -11.87 -11.28
N LEU A 109 4.98 -11.58 -10.28
CA LEU A 109 5.96 -10.50 -10.37
C LEU A 109 7.05 -10.74 -11.43
N ARG A 110 7.35 -11.99 -11.79
CA ARG A 110 8.27 -12.30 -12.90
C ARG A 110 7.67 -12.01 -14.28
N ALA A 111 6.35 -11.93 -14.37
CA ALA A 111 5.64 -11.64 -15.61
C ALA A 111 5.45 -10.13 -15.86
N LEU A 112 5.86 -9.27 -14.90
CA LEU A 112 5.77 -7.81 -14.95
C LEU A 112 7.06 -7.14 -15.46
#